data_AF-A0A1B9NR70-F1
#
_entry.id   AF-A0A1B9NR70-F1
#
_cell.length_a   1.000
_cell.length_b   1.000
_cell.length_c   1.000
_cell.angle_alpha   90.00
_cell.angle_beta   90.00
_cell.angle_gamma   90.00
#
_symmetry.space_group_name_H-M   'P 1'
#
loop_
_entity.id
_entity.type
_entity.pdbx_description
1 polymer ?
#
loop_
_entity_poly.entity_id
_entity_poly.type
_entity_poly.pdbx_seq_one_letter_code
_entity_poly.pdbx_strand_id
1 'polypeptide(L)'
;MSSSWNVQANGKKARAGNRSDAIIIPSPVINYARPNLHVGTGLSAGPADIWNPDKGFLVQSINPESYSLNFPTTGAHNLYFDLLISGVDINELTWEPVTLGGITATVTNVVANDRWIPQEDKGEVVVRVKLTGPEARNQWYNPHPNPIAMPQLPQTFELVGRDKDGYEVVKYGFELRQWFFLRAGDFSRYDMYYSNQLAWCNGLGYRMPRVNDLTNAMCSDYTDFACMNGAHGATPSSRGNWYMRYIGAGFFTEWGHVGYYADANFYDDPSYINFAYWTSDESGYDGHFVVTSNTPILIGNVFAISADGRTAVVCTAP
;
A
#
# COMPACT_ATOMS: atom_id res chain seq x y z
N MET A 1 82.39 -5.97 16.13
CA MET A 1 81.88 -5.07 17.18
C MET A 1 80.45 -5.52 17.49
N SER A 2 80.23 -6.58 18.26
CA SER A 2 80.28 -6.69 19.73
C SER A 2 79.65 -5.49 20.46
N SER A 3 78.44 -5.71 20.98
CA SER A 3 78.06 -5.30 22.33
C SER A 3 76.85 -6.12 22.77
N SER A 4 77.11 -7.16 23.56
CA SER A 4 76.15 -7.88 24.39
C SER A 4 75.86 -7.10 25.67
N TRP A 5 74.62 -7.10 26.16
CA TRP A 5 74.32 -7.25 27.59
C TRP A 5 72.96 -7.96 27.77
N ASN A 6 73.00 -9.06 28.52
CA ASN A 6 71.87 -9.88 28.94
C ASN A 6 71.04 -9.20 30.02
N VAL A 7 69.70 -9.36 30.03
CA VAL A 7 68.94 -9.49 31.28
C VAL A 7 67.75 -10.48 31.10
N GLN A 8 67.87 -11.57 31.83
CA GLN A 8 66.89 -12.51 32.40
C GLN A 8 65.43 -12.55 31.90
N ALA A 9 65.04 -13.76 31.49
CA ALA A 9 63.66 -14.23 31.52
C ALA A 9 63.12 -14.20 32.96
N ASN A 10 61.96 -13.58 33.16
CA ASN A 10 61.12 -13.82 34.32
C ASN A 10 59.71 -14.13 33.84
N GLY A 11 59.26 -15.34 34.13
CA GLY A 11 58.01 -15.89 33.64
C GLY A 11 56.80 -15.13 34.19
N LYS A 12 55.82 -14.89 33.32
CA LYS A 12 54.41 -14.83 33.66
C LYS A 12 53.63 -15.30 32.43
N LYS A 13 52.93 -16.42 32.58
CA LYS A 13 51.85 -16.85 31.68
C LYS A 13 50.88 -15.69 31.55
N ALA A 14 50.96 -14.91 30.47
CA ALA A 14 49.87 -14.05 30.07
C ALA A 14 48.80 -14.95 29.47
N ARG A 15 47.72 -15.13 30.22
CA ARG A 15 46.48 -15.77 29.77
C ARG A 15 46.17 -15.26 28.37
N ALA A 16 45.86 -16.19 27.47
CA ALA A 16 45.12 -15.90 26.26
C ALA A 16 43.98 -14.96 26.64
N GLY A 17 44.04 -13.72 26.15
CA GLY A 17 42.93 -12.80 26.29
C GLY A 17 41.78 -13.44 25.54
N ASN A 18 40.74 -13.83 26.28
CA ASN A 18 39.41 -14.01 25.72
C ASN A 18 39.04 -12.67 25.08
N ARG A 19 39.37 -12.51 23.79
CA ARG A 19 38.57 -11.65 22.92
C ARG A 19 37.25 -12.38 22.78
N SER A 20 36.33 -12.09 23.70
CA SER A 20 34.92 -12.23 23.38
C SER A 20 34.68 -11.23 22.26
N ASP A 21 34.77 -11.69 21.02
CA ASP A 21 34.20 -10.96 19.90
C ASP A 21 32.71 -10.86 20.22
N ALA A 22 32.30 -9.70 20.75
CA ALA A 22 30.90 -9.45 21.05
C ALA A 22 30.15 -9.50 19.71
N ILE A 23 29.45 -10.61 19.47
CA ILE A 23 28.49 -10.68 18.38
C ILE A 23 27.37 -9.74 18.78
N ILE A 24 27.40 -8.52 18.24
CA ILE A 24 26.27 -7.60 18.30
C ILE A 24 25.21 -8.22 17.40
N ILE A 25 24.26 -8.93 18.00
CA ILE A 25 23.05 -9.34 17.29
C ILE A 25 22.23 -8.06 17.13
N PRO A 26 22.01 -7.57 15.90
CA PRO A 26 21.22 -6.37 15.70
C PRO A 26 19.81 -6.62 16.26
N SER A 27 19.27 -5.62 16.97
CA SER A 27 17.92 -5.72 17.51
C SER A 27 16.91 -5.92 16.38
N PRO A 28 15.93 -6.83 16.55
CA PRO A 28 14.86 -7.02 15.58
C PRO A 28 14.16 -5.70 15.26
N VAL A 29 14.01 -5.38 13.98
CA VAL A 29 13.34 -4.15 13.55
C VAL A 29 12.61 -4.35 12.23
N ILE A 30 11.46 -3.68 12.10
CA ILE A 30 10.70 -3.59 10.86
C ILE A 30 11.12 -2.29 10.18
N ASN A 31 11.80 -2.39 9.04
CA ASN A 31 12.35 -1.22 8.35
C ASN A 31 11.37 -0.64 7.34
N TYR A 32 10.64 -1.51 6.63
CA TYR A 32 9.76 -1.11 5.54
C TYR A 32 8.46 -1.92 5.54
N ALA A 33 7.40 -1.28 5.07
CA ALA A 33 6.19 -1.92 4.59
C ALA A 33 6.14 -1.80 3.07
N ARG A 34 6.18 -2.94 2.39
CA ARG A 34 6.35 -3.07 0.95
C ARG A 34 5.02 -3.42 0.26
N PRO A 35 4.28 -2.45 -0.29
CA PRO A 35 3.21 -2.71 -1.23
C PRO A 35 3.79 -3.03 -2.62
N ASN A 36 2.96 -2.94 -3.64
CA ASN A 36 3.40 -2.94 -5.03
C ASN A 36 4.37 -1.78 -5.29
N LEU A 37 5.57 -2.10 -5.78
CA LEU A 37 6.64 -1.11 -6.07
C LEU A 37 6.55 -0.48 -7.47
N HIS A 38 5.66 -0.98 -8.33
CA HIS A 38 5.53 -0.49 -9.71
C HIS A 38 5.16 1.00 -9.73
N VAL A 39 5.79 1.76 -10.63
CA VAL A 39 5.63 3.23 -10.73
C VAL A 39 5.95 3.92 -9.38
N GLY A 40 6.94 3.39 -8.65
CA GLY A 40 7.51 4.00 -7.44
C GLY A 40 8.87 4.68 -7.66
N THR A 41 9.30 4.89 -8.90
CA THR A 41 10.62 5.44 -9.26
C THR A 41 10.49 6.79 -9.98
N GLY A 42 11.61 7.50 -10.16
CA GLY A 42 11.66 8.71 -10.98
C GLY A 42 10.68 9.79 -10.52
N LEU A 43 9.79 10.23 -11.42
CA LEU A 43 8.82 11.30 -11.16
C LEU A 43 7.69 10.90 -10.20
N SER A 44 7.46 9.60 -10.02
CA SER A 44 6.45 9.05 -9.10
C SER A 44 7.05 8.60 -7.76
N ALA A 45 8.37 8.68 -7.60
CA ALA A 45 9.02 8.39 -6.33
C ALA A 45 8.61 9.42 -5.27
N GLY A 46 8.26 8.92 -4.09
CA GLY A 46 8.05 9.76 -2.92
C GLY A 46 9.35 10.36 -2.38
N PRO A 47 9.26 11.26 -1.39
CA PRO A 47 10.41 11.70 -0.60
C PRO A 47 11.17 10.50 0.00
N ALA A 48 12.50 10.59 0.09
CA ALA A 48 13.35 9.48 0.51
C ALA A 48 13.17 9.06 1.98
N ASP A 49 12.62 9.96 2.81
CA ASP A 49 12.21 9.72 4.19
C ASP A 49 10.84 9.01 4.32
N ILE A 50 10.08 8.91 3.23
CA ILE A 50 8.77 8.25 3.18
C ILE A 50 8.82 6.97 2.34
N TRP A 51 9.49 7.02 1.18
CA TRP A 51 9.45 5.96 0.17
C TRP A 51 10.85 5.59 -0.32
N ASN A 52 11.14 4.29 -0.26
CA ASN A 52 12.29 3.68 -0.91
C ASN A 52 11.82 2.91 -2.17
N PRO A 53 12.31 3.24 -3.38
CA PRO A 53 11.86 2.58 -4.60
C PRO A 53 12.06 1.06 -4.66
N ASP A 54 13.04 0.53 -3.93
CA ASP A 54 13.37 -0.90 -3.92
C ASP A 54 12.73 -1.64 -2.74
N LYS A 55 12.29 -0.92 -1.70
CA LYS A 55 11.86 -1.50 -0.43
C LYS A 55 10.45 -1.12 0.04
N GLY A 56 9.88 -0.03 -0.47
CA GLY A 56 8.54 0.44 -0.13
C GLY A 56 8.52 1.58 0.88
N PHE A 57 7.45 1.70 1.66
CA PHE A 57 7.28 2.76 2.65
C PHE A 57 8.17 2.52 3.86
N LEU A 58 8.87 3.55 4.30
CA LEU A 58 9.62 3.53 5.56
C LEU A 58 8.63 3.53 6.73
N VAL A 59 8.92 2.74 7.77
CA VAL A 59 8.18 2.83 9.03
C VAL A 59 8.41 4.21 9.65
N GLN A 60 7.35 4.99 9.82
CA GLN A 60 7.42 6.36 10.32
C GLN A 60 7.44 6.41 11.85
N SER A 61 6.74 5.48 12.51
CA SER A 61 6.75 5.37 13.97
C SER A 61 6.41 3.97 14.47
N ILE A 62 6.98 3.60 15.60
CA ILE A 62 6.59 2.41 16.39
C ILE A 62 5.80 2.77 17.65
N ASN A 63 5.54 4.06 17.88
CA ASN A 63 4.69 4.51 18.98
C ASN A 63 3.21 4.36 18.57
N PRO A 64 2.37 3.64 19.34
CA PRO A 64 0.95 3.49 19.06
C PRO A 64 0.19 4.80 18.81
N GLU A 65 0.56 5.89 19.49
CA GLU A 65 -0.06 7.21 19.31
C GLU A 65 0.22 7.84 17.93
N SER A 66 1.15 7.27 17.16
CA SER A 66 1.61 7.78 15.87
C SER A 66 1.50 6.76 14.74
N TYR A 67 0.80 5.64 14.94
CA TYR A 67 0.57 4.64 13.89
C TYR A 67 -0.18 5.19 12.68
N SER A 68 -0.89 6.29 12.86
CA SER A 68 -1.59 6.97 11.78
C SER A 68 -0.67 7.67 10.76
N LEU A 69 0.65 7.70 11.03
CA LEU A 69 1.68 8.10 10.08
C LEU A 69 2.21 6.95 9.21
N ASN A 70 1.93 5.70 9.58
CA ASN A 70 2.41 4.53 8.85
C ASN A 70 1.45 4.14 7.72
N PHE A 71 2.01 3.55 6.67
CA PHE A 71 1.23 2.86 5.65
C PHE A 71 0.61 1.56 6.22
N PRO A 72 -0.58 1.12 5.79
CA PRO A 72 -1.53 1.85 4.96
C PRO A 72 -2.51 2.71 5.76
N THR A 73 -3.01 3.78 5.13
CA THR A 73 -4.18 4.53 5.61
C THR A 73 -5.46 4.18 4.86
N THR A 74 -5.34 3.56 3.68
CA THR A 74 -6.48 3.08 2.88
C THR A 74 -6.40 1.56 2.71
N GLY A 75 -7.52 0.86 2.50
CA GLY A 75 -7.52 -0.58 2.29
C GLY A 75 -8.57 -1.08 1.31
N ALA A 76 -8.39 -2.31 0.83
CA ALA A 76 -9.40 -3.03 0.06
C ALA A 76 -9.27 -4.54 0.32
N HIS A 77 -10.34 -5.29 -0.01
CA HIS A 77 -10.37 -6.73 0.19
C HIS A 77 -9.26 -7.43 -0.61
N ASN A 78 -8.50 -8.31 0.06
CA ASN A 78 -7.35 -9.04 -0.46
C ASN A 78 -6.15 -8.20 -0.91
N LEU A 79 -6.10 -6.90 -0.59
CA LEU A 79 -4.83 -6.17 -0.69
C LEU A 79 -3.86 -6.63 0.40
N TYR A 80 -2.57 -6.64 0.05
CA TYR A 80 -1.52 -7.11 0.94
C TYR A 80 -0.22 -6.32 0.78
N PHE A 81 0.61 -6.36 1.80
CA PHE A 81 1.95 -5.79 1.78
C PHE A 81 2.89 -6.65 2.61
N ASP A 82 4.19 -6.56 2.32
CA ASP A 82 5.21 -7.34 3.00
C ASP A 82 5.97 -6.46 4.00
N LEU A 83 6.17 -6.94 5.23
CA LEU A 83 7.02 -6.32 6.23
C LEU A 83 8.46 -6.80 6.02
N LEU A 84 9.39 -5.87 5.83
CA LEU A 84 10.82 -6.18 5.70
C LEU A 84 11.49 -6.04 7.07
N ILE A 85 11.76 -7.18 7.68
CA ILE A 85 12.26 -7.32 9.05
C ILE A 85 13.73 -7.72 9.03
N SER A 86 14.55 -7.08 9.85
CA SER A 86 15.97 -7.44 10.05
C SER A 86 16.25 -7.75 11.51
N GLY A 87 17.31 -8.50 11.79
CA GLY A 87 17.75 -8.80 13.16
C GLY A 87 17.02 -9.98 13.81
N VAL A 88 16.19 -10.70 13.06
CA VAL A 88 15.50 -11.92 13.50
C VAL A 88 15.23 -12.85 12.32
N ASP A 89 15.20 -14.16 12.55
CA ASP A 89 14.63 -15.10 11.60
C ASP A 89 13.11 -15.01 11.66
N ILE A 90 12.50 -14.48 10.60
CA ILE A 90 11.04 -14.30 10.53
C ILE A 90 10.26 -15.62 10.61
N ASN A 91 10.89 -16.77 10.37
CA ASN A 91 10.26 -18.08 10.52
C ASN A 91 10.10 -18.50 11.98
N GLU A 92 10.81 -17.83 12.90
CA GLU A 92 10.66 -18.02 14.35
C GLU A 92 9.58 -17.12 14.95
N LEU A 93 9.01 -16.21 14.15
CA LEU A 93 7.95 -15.31 14.58
C LEU A 93 6.57 -15.93 14.37
N THR A 94 5.74 -15.80 15.40
CA THR A 94 4.32 -16.14 15.39
C THR A 94 3.48 -14.87 15.45
N TRP A 95 2.32 -14.90 14.80
CA TRP A 95 1.44 -13.75 14.65
C TRP A 95 -0.01 -14.18 14.82
N GLU A 96 -0.79 -13.34 15.50
CA GLU A 96 -2.23 -13.52 15.61
C GLU A 96 -2.94 -12.53 14.66
N PRO A 97 -4.03 -12.94 13.99
CA PRO A 97 -4.80 -12.03 13.17
C PRO A 97 -5.53 -11.00 14.04
N VAL A 98 -5.63 -9.76 13.55
CA VAL A 98 -6.33 -8.68 14.25
C VAL A 98 -7.58 -8.33 13.46
N THR A 99 -8.74 -8.35 14.12
CA THR A 99 -10.03 -7.99 13.50
C THR A 99 -10.64 -6.79 14.21
N LEU A 100 -10.82 -5.69 13.48
CA LEU A 100 -11.36 -4.44 13.98
C LEU A 100 -12.30 -3.83 12.93
N GLY A 101 -13.42 -3.27 13.37
CA GLY A 101 -14.35 -2.56 12.48
C GLY A 101 -14.88 -3.35 11.27
N GLY A 102 -14.88 -4.69 11.33
CA GLY A 102 -15.28 -5.54 10.20
C GLY A 102 -14.18 -5.85 9.18
N ILE A 103 -12.92 -5.46 9.47
CA ILE A 103 -11.73 -5.77 8.67
C ILE A 103 -10.79 -6.64 9.50
N THR A 104 -10.22 -7.67 8.88
CA THR A 104 -9.22 -8.56 9.44
C THR A 104 -7.89 -8.36 8.75
N ALA A 105 -6.83 -8.09 9.52
CA ALA A 105 -5.44 -8.16 9.09
C ALA A 105 -4.86 -9.52 9.47
N THR A 106 -4.55 -10.34 8.48
CA THR A 106 -3.91 -11.66 8.67
C THR A 106 -2.43 -11.56 8.32
N VAL A 107 -1.57 -12.06 9.20
CA VAL A 107 -0.12 -12.06 8.99
C VAL A 107 0.36 -13.48 8.74
N THR A 108 1.09 -13.68 7.65
CA THR A 108 1.58 -14.99 7.21
C THR A 108 2.95 -14.88 6.56
N ASN A 109 3.80 -15.88 6.75
CA ASN A 109 5.05 -15.98 5.99
C ASN A 109 4.76 -16.57 4.61
N VAL A 110 5.19 -15.88 3.56
CA VAL A 110 5.02 -16.31 2.16
C VAL A 110 6.30 -16.13 1.39
N VAL A 111 6.44 -16.87 0.28
CA VAL A 111 7.56 -16.66 -0.64
C VAL A 111 7.21 -15.49 -1.58
N ALA A 112 8.00 -14.43 -1.56
CA ALA A 112 7.81 -13.24 -2.37
C ALA A 112 8.12 -13.54 -3.84
N ASN A 113 7.08 -13.73 -4.66
CA ASN A 113 7.22 -14.07 -6.08
C ASN A 113 6.38 -13.17 -7.00
N ASP A 114 5.67 -12.19 -6.42
CA ASP A 114 4.88 -11.26 -7.20
C ASP A 114 5.74 -10.53 -8.25
N ARG A 115 5.13 -10.14 -9.36
CA ARG A 115 5.87 -9.56 -10.50
C ARG A 115 6.56 -8.21 -10.22
N TRP A 116 6.15 -7.51 -9.17
CA TRP A 116 6.76 -6.24 -8.74
C TRP A 116 7.87 -6.43 -7.71
N ILE A 117 8.13 -7.66 -7.26
CA ILE A 117 9.22 -7.95 -6.34
C ILE A 117 10.55 -7.79 -7.10
N PRO A 118 11.52 -7.02 -6.56
CA PRO A 118 12.85 -6.90 -7.15
C PRO A 118 13.51 -8.26 -7.30
N GLN A 119 14.36 -8.44 -8.32
CA GLN A 119 14.92 -9.75 -8.64
C GLN A 119 15.78 -10.31 -7.49
N GLU A 120 16.46 -9.44 -6.78
CA GLU A 120 17.29 -9.75 -5.61
C GLU A 120 16.49 -10.23 -4.39
N ASP A 121 15.21 -9.87 -4.30
CA ASP A 121 14.31 -10.26 -3.19
C ASP A 121 13.36 -11.41 -3.61
N LYS A 122 13.44 -11.87 -4.87
CA LYS A 122 12.50 -12.83 -5.44
C LYS A 122 12.83 -14.25 -4.97
N GLY A 123 11.83 -14.95 -4.44
CA GLY A 123 12.02 -16.27 -3.85
C GLY A 123 12.38 -16.24 -2.36
N GLU A 124 12.56 -15.06 -1.77
CA GLU A 124 12.77 -14.91 -0.33
C GLU A 124 11.45 -15.05 0.45
N VAL A 125 11.53 -15.53 1.68
CA VAL A 125 10.38 -15.56 2.59
C VAL A 125 10.21 -14.18 3.20
N VAL A 126 8.96 -13.69 3.23
CA VAL A 126 8.60 -12.40 3.82
C VAL A 126 7.35 -12.53 4.68
N VAL A 127 7.22 -11.61 5.65
CA VAL A 127 6.02 -11.50 6.49
C VAL A 127 4.98 -10.69 5.73
N ARG A 128 3.94 -11.33 5.20
CA ARG A 128 2.86 -10.67 4.46
C ARG A 128 1.67 -10.38 5.36
N VAL A 129 1.22 -9.13 5.33
CA VAL A 129 -0.03 -8.67 5.93
C VAL A 129 -1.10 -8.60 4.84
N LYS A 130 -2.19 -9.35 4.98
CA LYS A 130 -3.33 -9.32 4.06
C LYS A 130 -4.56 -8.75 4.74
N LEU A 131 -5.22 -7.80 4.09
CA LEU A 131 -6.45 -7.17 4.55
C LEU A 131 -7.67 -7.91 3.96
N THR A 132 -8.59 -8.32 4.82
CA THR A 132 -9.85 -8.96 4.42
C THR A 132 -11.00 -8.18 5.04
N GLY A 133 -11.95 -7.72 4.25
CA GLY A 133 -13.08 -6.92 4.74
C GLY A 133 -14.28 -6.99 3.80
N PRO A 134 -15.25 -6.07 3.93
CA PRO A 134 -16.44 -6.05 3.08
C PRO A 134 -16.09 -5.94 1.59
N GLU A 135 -16.77 -6.74 0.77
CA GLU A 135 -16.71 -6.68 -0.69
C GLU A 135 -18.10 -6.92 -1.31
N ALA A 136 -18.25 -6.58 -2.59
CA ALA A 136 -19.51 -6.68 -3.33
C ALA A 136 -19.48 -7.74 -4.45
N ARG A 137 -18.60 -8.74 -4.35
CA ARG A 137 -18.34 -9.73 -5.41
C ARG A 137 -19.60 -10.47 -5.87
N ASN A 138 -20.49 -10.80 -4.95
CA ASN A 138 -21.77 -11.45 -5.23
C ASN A 138 -22.81 -10.54 -5.88
N GLN A 139 -22.54 -9.23 -6.05
CA GLN A 139 -23.49 -8.23 -6.56
C GLN A 139 -22.99 -7.46 -7.79
N TRP A 140 -21.81 -7.77 -8.34
CA TRP A 140 -21.23 -7.04 -9.49
C TRP A 140 -22.18 -6.87 -10.68
N TYR A 141 -22.93 -7.93 -11.00
CA TYR A 141 -23.87 -7.96 -12.13
C TYR A 141 -25.31 -7.55 -11.77
N ASN A 142 -25.57 -7.19 -10.51
CA ASN A 142 -26.88 -6.71 -10.08
C ASN A 142 -26.95 -5.18 -10.29
N PRO A 143 -27.81 -4.65 -11.16
CA PRO A 143 -27.96 -3.20 -11.36
C PRO A 143 -28.59 -2.50 -10.15
N HIS A 144 -29.26 -3.24 -9.27
CA HIS A 144 -29.89 -2.75 -8.04
C HIS A 144 -29.34 -3.52 -6.83
N PRO A 145 -28.08 -3.26 -6.46
CA PRO A 145 -27.45 -3.98 -5.36
C PRO A 145 -28.14 -3.66 -4.03
N ASN A 146 -28.10 -4.60 -3.11
CA ASN A 146 -28.50 -4.41 -1.73
C ASN A 146 -27.31 -3.87 -0.91
N PRO A 147 -27.57 -3.07 0.13
CA PRO A 147 -26.53 -2.61 1.03
C PRO A 147 -25.65 -3.74 1.56
N ILE A 148 -24.34 -3.48 1.66
CA ILE A 148 -23.38 -4.37 2.31
C ILE A 148 -22.86 -3.72 3.59
N ALA A 149 -22.32 -4.52 4.51
CA ALA A 149 -21.76 -4.00 5.75
C ALA A 149 -20.68 -2.94 5.46
N MET A 150 -20.80 -1.79 6.12
CA MET A 150 -19.79 -0.74 6.08
C MET A 150 -18.80 -0.96 7.21
N PRO A 151 -17.49 -0.93 6.95
CA PRO A 151 -16.50 -1.03 8.01
C PRO A 151 -16.63 0.18 8.95
N GLN A 152 -16.33 -0.02 10.23
CA GLN A 152 -16.30 1.07 11.20
C GLN A 152 -14.89 1.65 11.23
N LEU A 153 -14.67 2.79 10.60
CA LEU A 153 -13.35 3.43 10.47
C LEU A 153 -13.38 4.87 11.02
N PRO A 154 -12.24 5.41 11.50
CA PRO A 154 -10.91 4.82 11.46
C PRO A 154 -10.68 3.69 12.48
N GLN A 155 -9.73 2.79 12.19
CA GLN A 155 -9.28 1.72 13.09
C GLN A 155 -7.76 1.64 13.11
N THR A 156 -7.20 1.62 14.33
CA THR A 156 -5.77 1.43 14.56
C THR A 156 -5.47 -0.05 14.78
N PHE A 157 -4.70 -0.65 13.87
CA PHE A 157 -4.24 -2.02 13.95
C PHE A 157 -2.84 -2.06 14.57
N GLU A 158 -2.58 -3.03 15.46
CA GLU A 158 -1.24 -3.36 15.96
C GLU A 158 -0.98 -4.85 15.75
N LEU A 159 0.00 -5.17 14.90
CA LEU A 159 0.47 -6.51 14.61
C LEU A 159 1.71 -6.77 15.46
N VAL A 160 1.68 -7.85 16.25
CA VAL A 160 2.76 -8.19 17.17
C VAL A 160 3.38 -9.53 16.77
N GLY A 161 4.67 -9.51 16.42
CA GLY A 161 5.44 -10.70 16.12
C GLY A 161 6.07 -11.23 17.41
N ARG A 162 5.74 -12.48 17.78
CA ARG A 162 6.18 -13.11 19.02
C ARG A 162 7.13 -14.27 18.76
N ASP A 163 8.11 -14.46 19.63
CA ASP A 163 8.96 -15.65 19.58
C ASP A 163 8.23 -16.91 20.06
N LYS A 164 8.91 -18.06 20.00
CA LYS A 164 8.41 -19.36 20.46
C LYS A 164 8.00 -19.40 21.95
N ASP A 165 8.54 -18.49 22.77
CA ASP A 165 8.28 -18.42 24.20
C ASP A 165 7.17 -17.39 24.52
N GLY A 166 6.61 -16.74 23.48
CA GLY A 166 5.49 -15.81 23.54
C GLY A 166 5.88 -14.34 23.77
N TYR A 167 7.18 -14.03 23.81
CA TYR A 167 7.66 -12.67 24.03
C TYR A 167 7.51 -11.82 22.76
N GLU A 168 7.18 -10.54 22.96
CA GLU A 168 7.06 -9.58 21.87
C GLU A 168 8.45 -9.23 21.31
N VAL A 169 8.66 -9.49 20.02
CA VAL A 169 9.95 -9.26 19.35
C VAL A 169 9.90 -8.02 18.47
N VAL A 170 8.81 -7.86 17.72
CA VAL A 170 8.58 -6.72 16.80
C VAL A 170 7.11 -6.33 16.79
N LYS A 171 6.84 -5.06 16.48
CA LYS A 171 5.50 -4.52 16.31
C LYS A 171 5.40 -3.67 15.06
N TYR A 172 4.26 -3.79 14.38
CA TYR A 172 3.88 -2.91 13.29
C TYR A 172 2.45 -2.43 13.50
N GLY A 173 2.23 -1.12 13.47
CA GLY A 173 0.89 -0.58 13.55
C GLY A 173 0.60 0.46 12.50
N PHE A 174 -0.66 0.55 12.12
CA PHE A 174 -1.18 1.47 11.09
C PHE A 174 -2.64 1.83 11.40
N GLU A 175 -3.14 2.92 10.81
CA GLU A 175 -4.52 3.36 10.98
C GLU A 175 -5.24 3.37 9.64
N LEU A 176 -6.19 2.44 9.44
CA LEU A 176 -7.08 2.50 8.29
C LEU A 176 -8.13 3.59 8.52
N ARG A 177 -8.36 4.41 7.49
CA ARG A 177 -9.27 5.57 7.49
C ARG A 177 -10.25 5.57 6.32
N GLN A 178 -10.06 4.65 5.40
CA GLN A 178 -10.88 4.55 4.20
C GLN A 178 -10.81 3.16 3.59
N TRP A 179 -11.97 2.63 3.21
CA TRP A 179 -12.08 1.32 2.56
C TRP A 179 -12.58 1.46 1.13
N PHE A 180 -12.03 0.63 0.25
CA PHE A 180 -12.34 0.60 -1.18
C PHE A 180 -12.67 -0.83 -1.62
N PHE A 181 -13.50 -0.94 -2.65
CA PHE A 181 -13.62 -2.17 -3.45
C PHE A 181 -14.03 -1.83 -4.88
N LEU A 182 -13.66 -2.70 -5.81
CA LEU A 182 -13.98 -2.56 -7.23
C LEU A 182 -15.32 -3.23 -7.56
N ARG A 183 -16.13 -2.57 -8.40
CA ARG A 183 -17.12 -3.29 -9.20
C ARG A 183 -16.39 -4.01 -10.33
N ALA A 184 -16.04 -5.26 -10.09
CA ALA A 184 -15.30 -6.07 -11.05
C ALA A 184 -16.27 -6.97 -11.84
N GLY A 185 -15.75 -8.04 -12.44
CA GLY A 185 -16.51 -8.96 -13.30
C GLY A 185 -16.41 -8.64 -14.78
N ASP A 186 -17.06 -9.47 -15.59
CA ASP A 186 -17.18 -9.29 -17.03
C ASP A 186 -17.92 -7.97 -17.34
N PHE A 187 -17.16 -6.98 -17.78
CA PHE A 187 -17.62 -5.64 -18.13
C PHE A 187 -18.61 -5.60 -19.30
N SER A 188 -18.76 -6.69 -20.06
CA SER A 188 -19.82 -6.80 -21.07
C SER A 188 -21.21 -7.01 -20.46
N ARG A 189 -21.28 -7.43 -19.19
CA ARG A 189 -22.52 -7.83 -18.52
C ARG A 189 -23.23 -6.70 -17.77
N TYR A 190 -22.65 -5.52 -17.71
CA TYR A 190 -23.28 -4.36 -17.12
C TYR A 190 -22.81 -3.08 -17.79
N ASP A 191 -23.58 -2.04 -17.54
CA ASP A 191 -23.34 -0.74 -18.11
C ASP A 191 -22.39 0.08 -17.21
N MET A 192 -21.40 0.70 -17.85
CA MET A 192 -20.28 1.38 -17.22
C MET A 192 -20.37 2.90 -17.35
N TYR A 193 -21.51 3.43 -17.82
CA TYR A 193 -21.79 4.86 -17.77
C TYR A 193 -21.75 5.39 -16.35
N TYR A 194 -21.38 6.66 -16.22
CA TYR A 194 -21.20 7.34 -14.93
C TYR A 194 -22.41 7.17 -14.00
N SER A 195 -23.62 7.44 -14.50
CA SER A 195 -24.86 7.38 -13.71
C SER A 195 -25.15 6.00 -13.14
N ASN A 196 -24.87 4.94 -13.90
CA ASN A 196 -25.08 3.55 -13.48
C ASN A 196 -24.06 3.13 -12.41
N GLN A 197 -22.81 3.57 -12.56
CA GLN A 197 -21.75 3.29 -11.59
C GLN A 197 -21.97 4.05 -10.27
N LEU A 198 -22.40 5.31 -10.37
CA LEU A 198 -22.79 6.12 -9.22
C LEU A 198 -23.97 5.49 -8.47
N ALA A 199 -25.04 5.12 -9.18
CA ALA A 199 -26.21 4.47 -8.59
C ALA A 199 -25.83 3.13 -7.93
N TRP A 200 -24.92 2.37 -8.52
CA TRP A 200 -24.48 1.09 -7.97
C TRP A 200 -23.71 1.26 -6.65
N CYS A 201 -22.75 2.19 -6.57
CA CYS A 201 -22.06 2.46 -5.29
C CYS A 201 -23.06 2.91 -4.21
N ASN A 202 -23.97 3.84 -4.56
CA ASN A 202 -24.98 4.34 -3.63
C ASN A 202 -25.94 3.24 -3.15
N GLY A 203 -26.34 2.31 -4.02
CA GLY A 203 -27.20 1.18 -3.66
C GLY A 203 -26.56 0.21 -2.67
N LEU A 204 -25.23 0.10 -2.67
CA LEU A 204 -24.48 -0.67 -1.68
C LEU A 204 -24.36 0.04 -0.31
N GLY A 205 -24.76 1.31 -0.23
CA GLY A 205 -24.52 2.18 0.92
C GLY A 205 -23.13 2.84 0.92
N TYR A 206 -22.39 2.75 -0.19
CA TYR A 206 -21.08 3.36 -0.38
C TYR A 206 -21.22 4.59 -1.29
N ARG A 207 -20.14 5.36 -1.46
CA ARG A 207 -20.12 6.46 -2.43
C ARG A 207 -19.11 6.20 -3.54
N MET A 208 -19.30 6.90 -4.64
CA MET A 208 -18.23 7.07 -5.63
C MET A 208 -17.09 7.91 -5.00
N PRO A 209 -15.82 7.59 -5.29
CA PRO A 209 -14.68 8.35 -4.81
C PRO A 209 -14.62 9.72 -5.48
N ARG A 210 -13.91 10.63 -4.85
CA ARG A 210 -13.38 11.87 -5.44
C ARG A 210 -11.97 11.64 -5.94
N VAL A 211 -11.44 12.56 -6.74
CA VAL A 211 -10.05 12.53 -7.21
C VAL A 211 -9.07 12.44 -6.04
N ASN A 212 -9.30 13.20 -4.97
CA ASN A 212 -8.45 13.18 -3.77
C ASN A 212 -8.58 11.91 -2.91
N ASP A 213 -9.56 11.05 -3.14
CA ASP A 213 -9.59 9.73 -2.52
C ASP A 213 -8.61 8.76 -3.22
N LEU A 214 -8.28 9.01 -4.48
CA LEU A 214 -7.58 8.06 -5.33
C LEU A 214 -6.12 8.43 -5.63
N THR A 215 -5.81 9.72 -5.78
CA THR A 215 -4.49 10.20 -6.21
C THR A 215 -4.14 11.54 -5.61
N ASN A 216 -2.84 11.84 -5.49
CA ASN A 216 -2.30 13.17 -5.21
C ASN A 216 -1.81 13.91 -6.46
N ALA A 217 -2.32 13.57 -7.65
CA ALA A 217 -2.05 14.30 -8.87
C ALA A 217 -2.32 15.81 -8.71
N MET A 218 -1.36 16.62 -9.16
CA MET A 218 -1.50 18.06 -9.17
C MET A 218 -2.42 18.45 -10.33
N CYS A 219 -3.51 19.15 -9.99
CA CYS A 219 -4.30 19.85 -11.01
C CYS A 219 -3.54 21.08 -11.50
N SER A 220 -3.74 21.45 -12.75
CA SER A 220 -3.17 22.65 -13.35
C SER A 220 -3.96 23.02 -14.60
N ASP A 221 -4.09 24.32 -14.86
CA ASP A 221 -4.70 24.83 -16.10
C ASP A 221 -3.90 24.46 -17.37
N TYR A 222 -2.70 23.88 -17.20
CA TYR A 222 -1.82 23.43 -18.28
C TYR A 222 -1.80 21.91 -18.49
N THR A 223 -2.63 21.15 -17.77
CA THR A 223 -2.74 19.70 -17.90
C THR A 223 -4.17 19.29 -18.22
N ASP A 224 -4.38 18.02 -18.60
CA ASP A 224 -5.72 17.44 -18.79
C ASP A 224 -6.55 17.39 -17.48
N PHE A 225 -5.94 17.77 -16.35
CA PHE A 225 -6.58 17.92 -15.05
C PHE A 225 -6.61 19.39 -14.63
N ALA A 226 -7.54 20.16 -15.19
CA ALA A 226 -7.76 21.54 -14.80
C ALA A 226 -8.30 21.65 -13.36
N CYS A 227 -7.85 22.66 -12.61
CA CYS A 227 -8.30 22.93 -11.24
C CYS A 227 -9.71 23.57 -11.22
N MET A 228 -10.71 22.85 -11.72
CA MET A 228 -12.08 23.36 -11.88
C MET A 228 -13.07 22.66 -10.95
N ASN A 229 -14.17 23.35 -10.65
CA ASN A 229 -15.29 22.83 -9.85
C ASN A 229 -14.88 22.25 -8.49
N GLY A 230 -13.76 22.69 -7.92
CA GLY A 230 -13.22 22.18 -6.67
C GLY A 230 -12.53 20.82 -6.76
N ALA A 231 -12.36 20.25 -7.95
CA ALA A 231 -11.62 19.02 -8.17
C ALA A 231 -10.11 19.26 -7.93
N HIS A 232 -9.50 18.44 -7.08
CA HIS A 232 -8.07 18.47 -6.78
C HIS A 232 -7.62 17.07 -6.32
N GLY A 233 -6.34 16.76 -6.49
CA GLY A 233 -5.73 15.58 -5.88
C GLY A 233 -5.53 15.76 -4.38
N ALA A 234 -5.23 14.66 -3.70
CA ALA A 234 -4.88 14.64 -2.29
C ALA A 234 -3.61 15.45 -2.00
N THR A 235 -3.39 15.76 -0.72
CA THR A 235 -2.19 16.40 -0.22
C THR A 235 -1.30 15.41 0.54
N PRO A 236 0.03 15.49 0.44
CA PRO A 236 0.80 16.44 -0.37
C PRO A 236 0.66 16.17 -1.87
N SER A 237 0.53 17.24 -2.65
CA SER A 237 0.41 17.12 -4.11
C SER A 237 1.72 16.66 -4.73
N SER A 238 1.60 15.87 -5.78
CA SER A 238 2.67 15.52 -6.70
C SER A 238 3.17 16.73 -7.50
N ARG A 239 4.18 16.52 -8.34
CA ARG A 239 4.79 17.58 -9.17
C ARG A 239 4.09 17.80 -10.52
N GLY A 240 3.02 17.06 -10.80
CA GLY A 240 2.28 17.15 -12.05
C GLY A 240 1.07 16.22 -12.04
N ASN A 241 0.48 15.98 -13.20
CA ASN A 241 -0.73 15.16 -13.29
C ASN A 241 -0.41 13.65 -13.30
N TRP A 242 0.15 13.14 -12.20
CA TRP A 242 0.45 11.73 -11.92
C TRP A 242 0.60 11.58 -10.40
N TYR A 243 0.47 10.37 -9.84
CA TYR A 243 0.72 10.25 -8.39
C TYR A 243 2.23 10.33 -8.08
N MET A 244 2.56 10.77 -6.87
CA MET A 244 3.85 10.52 -6.21
C MET A 244 3.60 9.72 -4.93
N ARG A 245 4.44 8.72 -4.61
CA ARG A 245 4.26 7.86 -3.43
C ARG A 245 4.28 8.68 -2.13
N TYR A 246 3.17 8.67 -1.42
CA TYR A 246 2.96 9.32 -0.13
C TYR A 246 2.00 8.48 0.71
N ILE A 247 2.11 8.60 2.03
CA ILE A 247 1.17 7.99 2.97
C ILE A 247 0.03 9.00 3.21
N GLY A 248 -1.22 8.55 3.18
CA GLY A 248 -2.40 9.39 3.41
C GLY A 248 -2.79 10.28 2.23
N ALA A 249 -2.26 10.04 1.04
CA ALA A 249 -2.43 10.90 -0.13
C ALA A 249 -3.14 10.21 -1.31
N GLY A 250 -4.12 9.36 -0.99
CA GLY A 250 -4.98 8.66 -1.96
C GLY A 250 -4.64 7.19 -2.15
N PHE A 251 -5.64 6.43 -2.59
CA PHE A 251 -5.58 4.97 -2.68
C PHE A 251 -4.47 4.45 -3.61
N PHE A 252 -4.34 4.96 -4.84
CA PHE A 252 -3.30 4.51 -5.77
C PHE A 252 -1.92 5.04 -5.40
N THR A 253 -1.86 6.17 -4.69
CA THR A 253 -0.62 6.73 -4.14
C THR A 253 0.03 5.78 -3.14
N GLU A 254 -0.79 5.12 -2.31
CA GLU A 254 -0.35 4.12 -1.35
C GLU A 254 -0.13 2.75 -1.99
N TRP A 255 -1.11 2.25 -2.75
CA TRP A 255 -1.11 0.85 -3.19
C TRP A 255 -0.49 0.63 -4.58
N GLY A 256 -0.23 1.70 -5.34
CA GLY A 256 0.36 1.60 -6.67
C GLY A 256 -0.59 0.96 -7.69
N HIS A 257 -0.04 0.10 -8.55
CA HIS A 257 -0.82 -0.63 -9.56
C HIS A 257 -1.63 -1.74 -8.90
N VAL A 258 -2.88 -1.43 -8.56
CA VAL A 258 -3.76 -2.34 -7.81
C VAL A 258 -4.17 -3.59 -8.61
N GLY A 259 -4.11 -3.55 -9.94
CA GLY A 259 -4.36 -4.73 -10.79
C GLY A 259 -3.31 -5.83 -10.63
N TYR A 260 -2.15 -5.51 -10.05
CA TYR A 260 -1.10 -6.49 -9.88
C TYR A 260 -1.32 -7.44 -8.70
N TYR A 261 -2.11 -7.05 -7.70
CA TYR A 261 -2.38 -7.89 -6.55
C TYR A 261 -3.20 -9.12 -6.91
N ALA A 262 -2.68 -10.30 -6.56
CA ALA A 262 -3.41 -11.54 -6.71
C ALA A 262 -4.67 -11.53 -5.84
N ASP A 263 -5.78 -12.05 -6.39
CA ASP A 263 -7.06 -12.24 -5.68
C ASP A 263 -7.73 -10.96 -5.11
N ALA A 264 -7.19 -9.78 -5.38
CA ALA A 264 -7.80 -8.49 -5.02
C ALA A 264 -8.94 -8.07 -5.97
N ASN A 265 -9.22 -8.88 -7.00
CA ASN A 265 -10.25 -8.66 -8.02
C ASN A 265 -10.08 -7.38 -8.86
N PHE A 266 -8.94 -6.69 -8.75
CA PHE A 266 -8.57 -5.62 -9.66
C PHE A 266 -8.06 -6.18 -10.98
N TYR A 267 -8.46 -5.54 -12.08
CA TYR A 267 -8.08 -6.00 -13.41
C TYR A 267 -6.71 -5.54 -13.83
N ASP A 268 -5.93 -6.49 -14.35
CA ASP A 268 -4.70 -6.27 -15.08
C ASP A 268 -4.83 -6.84 -16.49
N ASP A 269 -5.67 -6.22 -17.31
CA ASP A 269 -5.79 -6.60 -18.71
C ASP A 269 -5.25 -5.47 -19.60
N PRO A 270 -4.10 -5.67 -20.26
CA PRO A 270 -3.49 -4.69 -21.14
C PRO A 270 -4.25 -4.47 -22.45
N SER A 271 -5.26 -5.30 -22.78
CA SER A 271 -6.10 -5.12 -23.97
C SER A 271 -7.10 -3.96 -23.83
N TYR A 272 -7.34 -3.50 -22.59
CA TYR A 272 -8.16 -2.33 -22.31
C TYR A 272 -7.26 -1.17 -21.90
N ILE A 273 -6.83 -0.40 -22.89
CA ILE A 273 -5.92 0.75 -22.77
C ILE A 273 -6.45 1.85 -21.82
N ASN A 274 -7.70 1.78 -21.37
CA ASN A 274 -8.40 2.86 -20.66
C ASN A 274 -9.09 2.41 -19.36
N PHE A 275 -8.40 1.71 -18.47
CA PHE A 275 -8.94 1.49 -17.12
C PHE A 275 -8.61 2.68 -16.22
N ALA A 276 -9.46 3.69 -16.34
CA ALA A 276 -9.60 4.70 -15.32
C ALA A 276 -10.80 4.39 -14.44
N TYR A 277 -10.86 5.02 -13.28
CA TYR A 277 -11.99 4.90 -12.38
C TYR A 277 -12.75 6.21 -12.32
N TRP A 278 -14.07 6.10 -12.42
CA TRP A 278 -14.97 7.22 -12.18
C TRP A 278 -14.71 7.88 -10.84
N THR A 279 -14.71 9.21 -10.86
CA THR A 279 -14.81 10.03 -9.67
C THR A 279 -16.07 10.88 -9.73
N SER A 280 -16.58 11.29 -8.57
CA SER A 280 -17.74 12.17 -8.50
C SER A 280 -17.44 13.62 -8.93
N ASP A 281 -16.17 13.96 -9.18
CA ASP A 281 -15.76 15.32 -9.53
C ASP A 281 -16.10 15.66 -10.99
N GLU A 282 -16.73 16.82 -11.20
CA GLU A 282 -17.18 17.28 -12.52
C GLU A 282 -16.07 18.03 -13.26
N SER A 283 -15.88 17.71 -14.54
CA SER A 283 -14.92 18.38 -15.43
C SER A 283 -15.58 19.39 -16.40
N GLY A 284 -16.88 19.65 -16.24
CA GLY A 284 -17.66 20.60 -17.06
C GLY A 284 -18.25 19.99 -18.33
N TYR A 285 -19.22 20.68 -18.95
CA TYR A 285 -19.94 20.27 -20.18
C TYR A 285 -20.38 18.78 -20.17
N ASP A 286 -21.01 18.34 -19.08
CA ASP A 286 -21.46 16.95 -18.83
C ASP A 286 -20.34 15.90 -18.70
N GLY A 287 -19.12 16.32 -18.39
CA GLY A 287 -17.97 15.45 -18.12
C GLY A 287 -17.67 15.24 -16.64
N HIS A 288 -17.02 14.11 -16.34
CA HIS A 288 -16.46 13.80 -15.03
C HIS A 288 -14.98 13.47 -15.12
N PHE A 289 -14.26 13.71 -14.03
CA PHE A 289 -12.88 13.28 -13.90
C PHE A 289 -12.79 11.78 -13.62
N VAL A 290 -11.75 11.17 -14.15
CA VAL A 290 -11.40 9.78 -13.94
C VAL A 290 -9.92 9.65 -13.61
N VAL A 291 -9.56 8.62 -12.84
CA VAL A 291 -8.19 8.39 -12.40
C VAL A 291 -7.65 7.06 -12.94
N THR A 292 -6.51 7.09 -13.62
CA THR A 292 -5.86 5.86 -14.12
C THR A 292 -5.23 5.04 -12.99
N SER A 293 -5.25 3.72 -13.11
CA SER A 293 -4.62 2.84 -12.12
C SER A 293 -3.70 1.75 -12.69
N ASN A 294 -3.74 1.53 -14.00
CA ASN A 294 -3.16 0.30 -14.54
C ASN A 294 -2.45 0.39 -15.89
N THR A 295 -2.08 1.60 -16.34
CA THR A 295 -1.18 1.71 -17.49
C THR A 295 0.27 1.85 -17.00
N PRO A 296 1.28 1.27 -17.68
CA PRO A 296 2.69 1.39 -17.25
C PRO A 296 3.22 2.83 -17.21
N ILE A 297 2.53 3.78 -17.85
CA ILE A 297 2.98 5.15 -18.08
C ILE A 297 2.10 6.17 -17.33
N LEU A 298 0.81 5.88 -17.16
CA LEU A 298 -0.17 6.76 -16.54
C LEU A 298 -0.78 6.04 -15.33
N ILE A 299 -0.20 6.19 -14.15
CA ILE A 299 -0.85 5.75 -12.90
C ILE A 299 -1.07 6.95 -11.99
N GLY A 300 -2.29 7.08 -11.50
CA GLY A 300 -2.74 8.23 -10.73
C GLY A 300 -2.97 9.49 -11.55
N ASN A 301 -2.89 9.42 -12.88
CA ASN A 301 -3.20 10.54 -13.76
C ASN A 301 -4.70 10.78 -13.78
N VAL A 302 -5.08 12.04 -13.87
CA VAL A 302 -6.47 12.49 -13.89
C VAL A 302 -6.79 13.05 -15.26
N PHE A 303 -7.93 12.68 -15.82
CA PHE A 303 -8.41 13.23 -17.10
C PHE A 303 -9.92 13.31 -17.10
N ALA A 304 -10.47 14.12 -18.00
CA ALA A 304 -11.89 14.28 -18.18
C ALA A 304 -12.42 13.33 -19.25
N ILE A 305 -13.57 12.70 -19.00
CA ILE A 305 -14.36 12.01 -20.03
C ILE A 305 -15.83 12.39 -19.89
N SER A 306 -16.59 12.30 -20.99
CA SER A 306 -18.04 12.55 -20.97
C SER A 306 -18.77 11.51 -20.10
N ALA A 307 -19.87 11.88 -19.46
CA ALA A 307 -20.69 11.00 -18.65
C ALA A 307 -21.27 9.78 -19.42
N ASP A 308 -21.31 9.84 -20.75
CA ASP A 308 -21.66 8.72 -21.64
C ASP A 308 -20.47 7.80 -21.96
N GLY A 309 -19.28 8.15 -21.48
CA GLY A 309 -18.09 7.31 -21.52
C GLY A 309 -18.30 6.03 -20.71
N ARG A 310 -17.46 5.03 -20.94
CA ARG A 310 -17.54 3.74 -20.25
C ARG A 310 -16.25 3.50 -19.49
N THR A 311 -16.32 3.55 -18.15
CA THR A 311 -15.17 3.20 -17.31
C THR A 311 -15.56 2.52 -15.99
N ALA A 312 -14.58 1.93 -15.34
CA ALA A 312 -14.77 1.19 -14.10
C ALA A 312 -15.05 2.13 -12.92
N VAL A 313 -15.49 1.57 -11.79
CA VAL A 313 -15.67 2.33 -10.55
C VAL A 313 -15.13 1.54 -9.38
N VAL A 314 -14.33 2.19 -8.53
CA VAL A 314 -14.13 1.73 -7.16
C VAL A 314 -15.15 2.45 -6.29
N CYS A 315 -15.82 1.77 -5.38
CA CYS A 315 -16.68 2.40 -4.39
C CYS A 315 -15.90 2.56 -3.08
N THR A 316 -16.23 3.57 -2.30
CA THR A 316 -15.52 3.88 -1.06
C THR A 316 -16.46 4.29 0.08
N ALA A 317 -16.01 4.01 1.30
CA ALA A 317 -16.57 4.53 2.54
C ALA A 317 -15.42 4.98 3.45
N PRO A 318 -15.66 5.97 4.34
CA PRO A 318 -14.76 6.25 5.44
C PRO A 318 -14.43 4.99 6.21
#